data_AF-A0A2U3CKP1-F1
#
_entry.id   AF-A0A2U3CKP1-F1
#
_cell.length_a   1.000
_cell.length_b   1.000
_cell.length_c   1.000
_cell.angle_alpha   90.00
_cell.angle_beta   90.00
_cell.angle_gamma   90.00
#
_symmetry.space_group_name_H-M   'P 1'
#
loop_
_entity.id
_entity.type
_entity.pdbx_description
1 polymer ?
#
loop_
_entity_poly.entity_id
_entity_poly.type
_entity_poly.pdbx_seq_one_letter_code
_entity_poly.pdbx_strand_id
1 'polypeptide(L)' 'MSWYNLACCTALQKKIEESIDCLTKAIELNHKVKDEAKDDPDLNNIKKDSRYKKLMRIGDESFFI' A
#
# COMPACT_ATOMS: atom_id res chain seq x y z
N MET A 1 2.87 10.08 13.36
CA MET A 1 1.83 9.39 12.57
C MET A 1 2.53 8.63 11.46
N SER A 2 2.38 7.32 11.36
CA SER A 2 2.98 6.52 10.29
C SER A 2 2.18 6.69 9.00
N TRP A 3 2.87 6.73 7.85
CA TRP A 3 2.23 6.78 6.53
C TRP A 3 1.27 5.61 6.30
N TYR A 4 1.58 4.44 6.88
CA TYR A 4 0.73 3.25 6.82
C TYR A 4 -0.63 3.47 7.50
N ASN A 5 -0.64 3.99 8.73
CA ASN A 5 -1.89 4.26 9.44
C ASN A 5 -2.71 5.33 8.71
N LEU A 6 -2.04 6.32 8.11
CA LEU A 6 -2.72 7.31 7.28
C LEU A 6 -3.32 6.69 6.02
N ALA A 7 -2.64 5.74 5.38
CA ALA A 7 -3.17 4.99 4.25
C ALA A 7 -4.44 4.19 4.63
N CYS A 8 -4.44 3.55 5.79
CA CYS A 8 -5.62 2.82 6.31
C CYS A 8 -6.79 3.78 6.61
N CYS A 9 -6.53 4.87 7.34
CA CYS A 9 -7.56 5.87 7.66
C CYS A 9 -8.20 6.48 6.41
N THR A 10 -7.38 6.81 5.40
CA THR A 10 -7.86 7.41 4.14
C THR A 10 -8.57 6.38 3.26
N ALA A 11 -8.13 5.11 3.29
CA ALA A 11 -8.86 3.99 2.68
C ALA A 11 -10.27 3.88 3.27
N LEU A 12 -10.42 3.84 4.60
CA LEU A 12 -11.73 3.77 5.25
C LEU A 12 -12.64 4.95 4.91
N GLN A 13 -12.06 6.14 4.68
CA GLN A 13 -12.77 7.34 4.20
C GLN A 13 -13.09 7.32 2.70
N LYS A 14 -12.76 6.23 1.98
CA LYS A 14 -12.91 6.06 0.52
C LYS A 14 -12.10 7.08 -0.31
N LYS A 15 -11.06 7.66 0.27
CA LYS A 15 -10.12 8.55 -0.44
C LYS A 15 -9.03 7.70 -1.10
N ILE A 16 -9.39 7.05 -2.20
CA ILE A 16 -8.58 6.01 -2.86
C ILE A 16 -7.20 6.55 -3.28
N GLU A 17 -7.17 7.71 -3.94
CA GLU A 17 -5.93 8.40 -4.36
C GLU A 17 -4.98 8.62 -3.17
N GLU A 18 -5.47 9.30 -2.13
CA GLU A 18 -4.69 9.67 -0.94
C GLU A 18 -4.17 8.43 -0.20
N SER A 19 -4.97 7.37 -0.14
CA SER A 19 -4.58 6.11 0.48
C SER A 19 -3.43 5.43 -0.26
N ILE A 20 -3.48 5.41 -1.59
CA ILE A 20 -2.42 4.83 -2.42
C ILE A 20 -1.12 5.64 -2.31
N ASP A 21 -1.21 6.97 -2.27
CA ASP A 21 -0.04 7.84 -2.08
C ASP A 21 0.61 7.62 -0.71
N CYS A 22 -0.20 7.51 0.34
CA CYS A 22 0.29 7.24 1.69
C CYS A 22 0.91 5.84 1.78
N LEU A 23 0.28 4.83 1.18
CA LEU A 23 0.80 3.47 1.15
C LEU A 23 2.13 3.37 0.39
N THR A 24 2.25 4.12 -0.71
CA THR A 24 3.49 4.21 -1.49
C THR A 24 4.64 4.72 -0.62
N LYS A 25 4.44 5.85 0.07
CA LYS A 25 5.43 6.40 1.01
C LYS A 25 5.76 5.44 2.15
N ALA A 26 4.78 4.72 2.68
CA ALA A 26 5.00 3.73 3.74
C ALA A 26 5.92 2.60 3.26
N ILE A 27 5.71 2.12 2.04
CA ILE A 27 6.50 1.06 1.41
C ILE A 27 7.92 1.53 1.07
N GLU A 28 8.08 2.76 0.56
CA GLU A 28 9.41 3.34 0.29
C GLU A 28 10.26 3.46 1.55
N LEU A 29 9.63 3.75 2.69
CA LEU A 29 10.31 3.82 4.00
C LEU A 29 10.60 2.45 4.59
N ASN A 30 9.69 1.48 4.40
CA ASN A 30 9.85 0.12 4.86
C ASN A 30 9.14 -0.87 3.93
N HIS A 31 9.91 -1.58 3.12
CA HIS A 31 9.38 -2.54 2.15
C HIS A 31 8.57 -3.68 2.80
N LYS A 32 8.81 -4.01 4.09
CA LYS A 32 8.04 -5.04 4.82
C LYS A 32 6.57 -4.69 5.02
N VAL A 33 6.22 -3.40 4.91
CA VAL A 33 4.83 -2.92 4.95
C VAL A 33 3.96 -3.60 3.89
N LYS A 34 4.55 -4.11 2.79
CA LYS A 34 3.80 -4.87 1.78
C LYS A 34 3.14 -6.11 2.35
N ASP A 35 3.79 -6.79 3.27
CA ASP A 35 3.26 -8.03 3.85
C ASP A 35 2.07 -7.71 4.75
N GLU A 36 2.16 -6.63 5.54
CA GLU A 36 1.05 -6.11 6.33
C GLU A 36 -0.13 -5.66 5.42
N ALA A 37 0.16 -4.90 4.37
CA ALA A 37 -0.84 -4.33 3.48
C ALA A 37 -1.65 -5.36 2.66
N LYS A 38 -1.11 -6.56 2.42
CA LYS A 38 -1.78 -7.64 1.67
C LYS A 38 -3.02 -8.14 2.42
N ASP A 39 -2.89 -8.33 3.72
CA ASP A 39 -3.92 -8.95 4.55
C ASP A 39 -4.76 -7.92 5.33
N ASP A 40 -4.35 -6.64 5.31
CA ASP A 40 -5.07 -5.58 6.01
C ASP A 40 -6.50 -5.37 5.46
N PRO A 41 -7.54 -5.50 6.30
CA PRO A 41 -8.93 -5.31 5.88
C PRO A 41 -9.27 -3.84 5.59
N ASP A 42 -8.58 -2.87 6.19
CA ASP A 42 -8.84 -1.44 6.01
C ASP A 42 -8.53 -1.00 4.58
N LEU A 43 -7.59 -1.69 3.92
CA LEU A 43 -7.18 -1.45 2.54
C LEU A 43 -8.03 -2.20 1.50
N ASN A 44 -9.06 -2.95 1.90
CA ASN A 44 -9.82 -3.81 0.98
C ASN A 44 -10.43 -3.05 -0.21
N ASN A 45 -10.81 -1.79 -0.02
CA ASN A 45 -11.39 -0.97 -1.08
C ASN A 45 -10.36 -0.50 -2.13
N ILE A 46 -9.07 -0.44 -1.78
CA ILE A 46 -8.00 -0.08 -2.72
C ILE A 46 -7.36 -1.30 -3.40
N LYS A 47 -7.54 -2.52 -2.86
CA LYS A 47 -6.93 -3.77 -3.41
C LYS A 47 -7.28 -4.04 -4.89
N LYS A 48 -8.42 -3.54 -5.37
CA LYS A 48 -8.84 -3.70 -6.77
C LYS A 48 -8.19 -2.68 -7.72
N ASP A 49 -7.71 -1.55 -7.19
CA ASP A 49 -7.07 -0.48 -7.96
C ASP A 49 -5.79 -1.00 -8.62
N SER A 50 -5.58 -0.64 -9.88
CA SER A 50 -4.42 -1.08 -10.66
C SER A 50 -3.09 -0.57 -10.07
N ARG A 51 -3.10 0.61 -9.44
CA ARG A 51 -1.91 1.20 -8.81
C ARG A 51 -1.52 0.47 -7.54
N TYR A 52 -2.49 0.05 -6.72
CA TYR A 52 -2.22 -0.82 -5.57
C TYR A 52 -1.58 -2.14 -6.03
N LYS A 53 -2.14 -2.78 -7.06
CA LYS A 53 -1.59 -4.03 -7.60
C LYS A 53 -0.17 -3.85 -8.14
N LYS A 54 0.12 -2.73 -8.82
CA LYS A 54 1.47 -2.40 -9.28
C LYS A 54 2.41 -2.20 -8.09
N LEU A 55 1.97 -1.43 -7.09
CA LEU A 55 2.74 -1.14 -5.88
C LEU A 55 3.13 -2.42 -5.13
N MET A 56 2.24 -3.41 -5.04
CA MET A 56 2.54 -4.69 -4.39
C MET A 56 3.52 -5.58 -5.15
N ARG A 57 3.66 -5.39 -6.47
CA ARG A 57 4.60 -6.17 -7.31
C ARG A 57 6.01 -5.59 -7.36
N ILE A 58 6.18 -4.30 -7.07
CA ILE A 58 7.48 -3.64 -7.10
C ILE A 58 8.40 -4.29 -6.05
N GLY A 59 9.57 -4.82 -6.39
CA GLY A 59 10.49 -5.45 -5.42
C GLY A 59 10.48 -6.98 -5.35
N ASP A 60 9.61 -7.66 -6.10
CA ASP A 60 9.83 -9.09 -6.45
C ASP A 60 10.89 -9.25 -7.57
N GLU A 61 11.28 -8.16 -8.25
CA GLU A 61 12.26 -8.15 -9.35
C GLU A 61 13.72 -8.02 -8.89
N SER A 62 14.01 -8.04 -7.59
CA SER A 62 15.40 -7.91 -7.08
C SER A 62 16.14 -9.24 -6.91
N PHE A 63 15.66 -10.34 -7.51
CA PHE A 63 16.32 -11.66 -7.41
C PHE A 63 16.70 -12.30 -8.77
N PHE A 64 16.79 -11.52 -9.86
CA PHE A 64 17.19 -12.04 -11.18
C PHE A 64 18.35 -11.30 -11.86
N ILE A 65 19.31 -10.80 -11.07
CA ILE A 65 20.67 -10.47 -11.55
C ILE A 65 21.71 -10.93 -10.54
#